data_AF-A0A1Y3BAI6-F1
#
_entry.id   AF-A0A1Y3BAI6-F1
#
_cell.length_a   1.000
_cell.length_b   1.000
_cell.length_c   1.000
_cell.angle_alpha   90.00
_cell.angle_beta   90.00
_cell.angle_gamma   90.00
#
_symmetry.space_group_name_H-M   'P 1'
#
loop_
_entity.id
_entity.type
_entity.pdbx_description
1 polymer ?
#
loop_
_entity_poly.entity_id
_entity_poly.type
_entity_poly.pdbx_seq_one_letter_code
_entity_poly.pdbx_strand_id
1 'polypeptide(L)'
;SEDHIQKPLALLKNIHQDVQKNAVFLKSPLKIHLDGPYGAPSSNIFESEHAVLVATGIGVTPFASILQSIMYRHIEKTRHCPLCKHSWTERVPSRHINNLKKVDFIWINRDQTSFEWFVEMLSDLAKQQSTISIKDDRFFDIHMYVTNKDGEKSTDPNQQWTKGSSIIDRSNNMINWHFGRPEWDTIFQNIRQQKRGKVTFFYCGRPDFSGYLRQKCSENDFVFKKEVF
;
A
#
# COMPACT_ATOMS: atom_id res chain seq x y z
N SER A 1 29.54 26.51 8.33
CA SER A 1 29.60 25.74 7.06
C SER A 1 30.10 24.30 7.25
N GLU A 2 30.63 23.90 8.42
CA GLU A 2 31.18 22.54 8.62
C GLU A 2 30.35 21.64 9.56
N ASP A 3 29.43 22.19 10.36
CA ASP A 3 28.66 21.43 11.36
C ASP A 3 27.53 20.54 10.81
N HIS A 4 27.05 20.80 9.59
CA HIS A 4 25.94 20.03 9.00
C HIS A 4 26.37 18.71 8.33
N ILE A 5 27.67 18.51 8.10
CA ILE A 5 28.23 17.28 7.51
C ILE A 5 28.82 16.37 8.61
N GLN A 6 29.27 16.92 9.73
CA GLN A 6 29.91 16.14 10.80
C GLN A 6 28.94 15.27 11.62
N LYS A 7 27.69 15.71 11.85
CA LYS A 7 26.68 14.93 12.59
C LYS A 7 26.33 13.57 11.96
N PRO A 8 26.01 13.45 10.66
CA PRO A 8 25.74 12.15 10.03
C PRO A 8 26.98 11.23 9.97
N LEU A 9 28.19 11.80 9.85
CA LEU A 9 29.45 11.03 9.91
C LEU A 9 29.74 10.49 11.32
N ALA A 10 29.38 11.23 12.38
CA ALA A 10 29.49 10.76 13.76
C ALA A 10 28.49 9.63 14.07
N LEU A 11 27.26 9.73 13.55
CA LEU A 11 26.25 8.66 13.63
C LEU A 11 26.71 7.38 12.91
N LEU A 12 27.28 7.49 11.71
CA LEU A 12 27.84 6.34 10.98
C LEU A 12 29.04 5.71 11.71
N LYS A 13 29.90 6.52 12.32
CA LYS A 13 31.02 6.03 13.15
C LYS A 13 30.54 5.30 14.40
N ASN A 14 29.48 5.79 15.05
CA ASN A 14 28.88 5.14 16.22
C ASN A 14 28.21 3.82 15.86
N ILE A 15 27.48 3.75 14.73
CA ILE A 15 26.92 2.48 14.22
C ILE A 15 28.05 1.48 13.93
N HIS A 16 29.17 1.92 13.35
CA HIS A 16 30.31 1.05 13.07
C HIS A 16 30.98 0.53 14.36
N GLN A 17 31.04 1.34 15.42
CA GLN A 17 31.58 0.95 16.73
C GLN A 17 30.61 0.05 17.51
N ASP A 18 29.31 0.29 17.44
CA ASP A 18 28.27 -0.54 18.08
C ASP A 18 28.12 -1.89 17.39
N VAL A 19 28.21 -1.93 16.05
CA VAL A 19 28.33 -3.18 15.29
C VAL A 19 29.59 -3.92 15.71
N GLN A 20 30.74 -3.26 15.89
CA GLN A 20 31.96 -3.97 16.32
C GLN A 20 31.92 -4.49 17.76
N LYS A 21 31.25 -3.79 18.69
CA LYS A 21 31.15 -4.21 20.11
C LYS A 21 30.10 -5.29 20.35
N ASN A 22 29.00 -5.30 19.59
CA ASN A 22 27.89 -6.25 19.74
C ASN A 22 27.78 -7.25 18.58
N ALA A 23 28.71 -7.25 17.62
CA ALA A 23 28.74 -8.24 16.54
C ALA A 23 29.05 -9.62 17.11
N VAL A 24 28.04 -10.49 17.05
CA VAL A 24 28.27 -11.92 17.03
C VAL A 24 28.86 -12.25 15.66
N PHE A 25 30.17 -12.51 15.59
CA PHE A 25 30.81 -13.04 14.39
C PHE A 25 30.27 -14.44 14.14
N LEU A 26 29.31 -14.54 13.21
CA LEU A 26 28.83 -15.83 12.74
C LEU A 26 30.00 -16.55 12.06
N LYS A 27 30.34 -17.75 12.54
CA LYS A 27 31.43 -18.59 12.00
C LYS A 27 31.25 -18.97 10.52
N SER A 28 30.07 -18.72 9.96
CA SER A 28 29.73 -18.92 8.56
C SER A 28 28.95 -17.70 8.04
N PRO A 29 29.12 -17.32 6.75
CA PRO A 29 28.36 -16.23 6.16
C PRO A 29 26.86 -16.49 6.30
N LEU A 30 26.14 -15.49 6.84
CA LEU A 30 24.69 -15.52 6.93
C LEU A 30 24.13 -15.59 5.50
N LYS A 31 23.58 -16.73 5.12
CA LYS A 31 22.90 -16.88 3.83
C LYS A 31 21.54 -16.18 3.92
N ILE A 32 21.52 -14.92 3.51
CA ILE A 32 20.30 -14.14 3.32
C ILE A 32 19.76 -14.49 1.94
N HIS A 33 18.56 -15.06 1.90
CA HIS A 33 17.81 -15.22 0.66
C HIS A 33 16.94 -13.98 0.49
N LEU A 34 17.14 -13.27 -0.62
CA LEU A 34 16.36 -12.11 -0.98
C LEU A 34 15.33 -12.54 -2.03
N ASP A 35 14.13 -12.90 -1.58
CA ASP A 35 13.00 -12.97 -2.49
C ASP A 35 12.49 -11.54 -2.71
N GLY A 36 12.87 -10.95 -3.84
CA GLY A 36 12.24 -9.72 -4.30
C GLY A 36 10.76 -9.95 -4.59
N PRO A 37 9.92 -8.90 -4.68
CA PRO A 37 8.48 -9.00 -4.93
C PRO A 37 8.11 -9.48 -6.35
N TYR A 38 9.01 -10.22 -7.01
CA TYR A 38 8.92 -10.70 -8.38
C TYR A 38 8.26 -12.08 -8.51
N GLY A 39 7.64 -12.59 -7.44
CA GLY A 39 6.84 -13.80 -7.54
C GLY A 39 5.74 -13.67 -8.61
N ALA A 40 5.41 -14.77 -9.28
CA ALA A 40 4.28 -14.88 -10.20
C ALA A 40 2.91 -14.33 -9.70
N PRO A 41 2.61 -14.23 -8.38
CA PRO A 41 1.36 -13.62 -7.93
C PRO A 41 1.30 -12.11 -8.24
N SER A 42 2.41 -11.37 -8.08
CA SER A 42 2.44 -9.91 -8.20
C SER A 42 2.40 -9.39 -9.64
N SER A 43 2.85 -10.17 -10.64
CA SER A 43 2.85 -9.74 -12.06
C SER A 43 1.45 -9.42 -12.57
N ASN A 44 0.47 -10.23 -12.16
CA ASN A 44 -0.94 -10.05 -12.51
C ASN A 44 -1.50 -8.71 -12.06
N ILE A 45 -1.01 -8.17 -10.94
CA ILE A 45 -1.43 -6.86 -10.41
C ILE A 45 -0.98 -5.77 -11.38
N PHE A 46 0.27 -5.82 -11.82
CA PHE A 46 0.83 -4.82 -12.74
C PHE A 46 0.25 -4.90 -14.16
N GLU A 47 -0.21 -6.07 -14.59
CA GLU A 47 -0.86 -6.29 -15.89
C GLU A 47 -2.33 -5.88 -15.93
N SER A 48 -2.98 -5.76 -14.77
CA SER A 48 -4.38 -5.36 -14.67
C SER A 48 -4.59 -3.89 -15.02
N GLU A 49 -5.79 -3.52 -15.49
CA GLU A 49 -6.11 -2.12 -15.77
C GLU A 49 -6.53 -1.37 -14.50
N HIS A 50 -7.40 -2.01 -13.71
CA HIS A 50 -7.87 -1.51 -12.44
C HIS A 50 -7.69 -2.60 -11.39
N ALA A 51 -6.70 -2.43 -10.52
CA ALA A 51 -6.40 -3.37 -9.45
C ALA A 51 -7.15 -2.98 -8.18
N VAL A 52 -7.90 -3.93 -7.59
CA VAL A 52 -8.51 -3.77 -6.27
C VAL A 52 -7.82 -4.73 -5.32
N LEU A 53 -6.98 -4.21 -4.44
CA LEU A 53 -6.14 -4.97 -3.53
C LEU A 53 -6.84 -5.04 -2.17
N VAL A 54 -7.29 -6.22 -1.77
CA VAL A 54 -8.06 -6.43 -0.53
C VAL A 54 -7.24 -7.25 0.46
N ALA A 55 -6.96 -6.65 1.62
CA ALA A 55 -6.23 -7.30 2.71
C ALA A 55 -7.09 -7.42 3.97
N THR A 56 -6.99 -8.55 4.68
CA THR A 56 -7.59 -8.68 6.02
C THR A 56 -6.56 -9.05 7.08
N GLY A 57 -6.49 -8.28 8.18
CA GLY A 57 -5.57 -8.56 9.30
C GLY A 57 -4.11 -8.67 8.84
N ILE A 58 -3.42 -9.75 9.24
CA ILE A 58 -2.00 -10.00 8.90
C ILE A 58 -1.73 -10.18 7.40
N GLY A 59 -2.78 -10.42 6.59
CA GLY A 59 -2.66 -10.56 5.13
C GLY A 59 -2.27 -9.28 4.40
N VAL A 60 -2.03 -8.19 5.15
CA VAL A 60 -1.61 -6.89 4.62
C VAL A 60 -0.11 -6.84 4.30
N THR A 61 0.71 -7.57 5.05
CA THR A 61 2.18 -7.56 4.93
C THR A 61 2.70 -7.76 3.51
N PRO A 62 2.23 -8.74 2.72
CA PRO A 62 2.73 -8.92 1.36
C PRO A 62 2.44 -7.72 0.46
N PHE A 63 1.37 -6.96 0.72
CA PHE A 63 1.05 -5.78 -0.06
C PHE A 63 2.01 -4.62 0.20
N ALA A 64 2.74 -4.54 1.33
CA ALA A 64 3.65 -3.42 1.61
C ALA A 64 4.61 -3.15 0.44
N SER A 65 5.35 -4.19 0.05
CA SER A 65 6.32 -4.12 -1.05
C SER A 65 5.66 -3.87 -2.41
N ILE A 66 4.45 -4.41 -2.63
CA ILE A 66 3.69 -4.25 -3.87
C ILE A 66 3.23 -2.81 -4.02
N LEU A 67 2.63 -2.21 -2.98
CA LEU A 67 2.14 -0.83 -3.03
C LEU A 67 3.30 0.16 -3.27
N GLN A 68 4.42 -0.03 -2.56
CA GLN A 68 5.64 0.76 -2.78
C GLN A 68 6.16 0.62 -4.21
N SER A 69 6.22 -0.61 -4.74
CA SER A 69 6.65 -0.84 -6.11
C SER A 69 5.69 -0.24 -7.15
N ILE A 70 4.37 -0.29 -6.91
CA ILE A 70 3.36 0.32 -7.78
C ILE A 70 3.57 1.83 -7.82
N MET A 71 3.67 2.48 -6.64
CA MET A 71 3.84 3.92 -6.54
C MET A 71 5.17 4.36 -7.18
N TYR A 72 6.28 3.70 -6.85
CA TYR A 72 7.58 3.99 -7.45
C TYR A 72 7.53 3.97 -8.98
N ARG A 73 6.97 2.92 -9.58
CA ARG A 73 6.85 2.80 -11.03
C ARG A 73 5.90 3.83 -11.64
N HIS A 74 4.82 4.19 -10.94
CA HIS A 74 3.92 5.25 -11.36
C HIS A 74 4.63 6.61 -11.42
N ILE A 75 5.39 6.96 -10.38
CA ILE A 75 6.19 8.19 -10.31
C ILE A 75 7.22 8.26 -11.42
N GLU A 76 7.97 7.18 -11.65
CA GLU A 76 8.96 7.14 -12.73
C GLU A 76 8.30 7.39 -14.10
N LYS A 77 7.08 6.87 -14.34
CA LYS A 77 6.33 7.10 -15.59
C LYS A 77 5.86 8.54 -15.77
N THR A 78 5.51 9.23 -14.68
CA THR A 78 4.99 10.60 -14.73
C THR A 78 6.10 11.66 -14.76
N ARG A 79 7.34 11.31 -14.40
CA ARG A 79 8.51 12.19 -14.50
C ARG A 79 8.85 12.52 -15.95
N HIS A 80 8.57 13.75 -16.34
CA HIS A 80 9.01 14.35 -17.59
C HIS A 80 10.00 15.46 -17.30
N CYS A 81 10.98 15.66 -18.18
CA CYS A 81 11.87 16.80 -18.06
C CYS A 81 11.04 18.11 -18.19
N PRO A 82 11.16 19.07 -17.25
CA PRO A 82 10.37 20.30 -17.30
C PRO A 82 10.79 21.23 -18.46
N LEU A 83 11.95 20.97 -19.07
CA LEU A 83 12.56 21.81 -20.11
C LEU A 83 12.48 21.18 -21.52
N CYS A 84 12.18 19.89 -21.63
CA CYS A 84 12.01 19.23 -22.92
C CYS A 84 11.09 18.01 -22.79
N LYS A 85 10.44 17.58 -23.88
CA LYS A 85 9.56 16.40 -23.87
C LYS A 85 10.30 15.05 -23.68
N HIS A 86 11.54 15.05 -23.19
CA HIS A 86 12.33 13.84 -22.98
C HIS A 86 11.93 13.15 -21.67
N SER A 87 11.71 11.84 -21.72
CA SER A 87 11.39 10.99 -20.58
C SER A 87 12.61 10.10 -20.28
N TRP A 88 13.17 10.21 -19.07
CA TRP A 88 14.34 9.44 -18.63
C TRP A 88 14.01 7.97 -18.26
N THR A 89 12.93 7.42 -18.80
CA THR A 89 12.30 6.17 -18.32
C THR A 89 12.93 4.87 -18.86
N GLU A 90 14.14 4.92 -19.41
CA GLU A 90 14.84 3.71 -19.92
C GLU A 90 15.10 2.63 -18.85
N ARG A 91 15.02 2.95 -17.55
CA ARG A 91 15.35 2.01 -16.47
C ARG A 91 14.22 1.04 -16.08
N VAL A 92 12.97 1.29 -16.47
CA VAL A 92 11.84 0.40 -16.14
C VAL A 92 11.24 -0.12 -17.44
N PRO A 93 11.37 -1.43 -17.75
CA PRO A 93 10.73 -2.01 -18.92
C PRO A 93 9.23 -1.70 -18.90
N SER A 94 8.77 -0.84 -19.81
CA SER A 94 7.39 -0.32 -19.85
C SER A 94 6.34 -1.41 -20.04
N ARG A 95 6.76 -2.62 -20.42
CA ARG A 95 5.92 -3.76 -20.78
C ARG A 95 5.09 -4.32 -19.62
N HIS A 96 5.46 -4.07 -18.36
CA HIS A 96 4.79 -4.71 -17.22
C HIS A 96 3.78 -3.85 -16.46
N ILE A 97 3.78 -2.51 -16.58
CA ILE A 97 2.85 -1.64 -15.84
C ILE A 97 2.05 -0.69 -16.73
N ASN A 98 2.23 -0.76 -18.05
CA ASN A 98 1.58 0.19 -18.96
C ASN A 98 0.04 0.14 -18.93
N ASN A 99 -0.53 -0.98 -18.48
CA ASN A 99 -1.97 -1.17 -18.42
C ASN A 99 -2.58 -0.67 -17.11
N LEU A 100 -1.83 -0.63 -16.01
CA LEU A 100 -2.37 -0.25 -14.70
C LEU A 100 -2.69 1.25 -14.66
N LYS A 101 -3.99 1.54 -14.63
CA LYS A 101 -4.57 2.89 -14.67
C LYS A 101 -5.07 3.34 -13.31
N LYS A 102 -5.43 2.40 -12.43
CA LYS A 102 -6.00 2.68 -11.11
C LYS A 102 -5.73 1.56 -10.13
N VAL A 103 -5.50 1.94 -8.87
CA VAL A 103 -5.42 1.01 -7.75
C VAL A 103 -6.32 1.48 -6.61
N ASP A 104 -7.16 0.57 -6.12
CA ASP A 104 -7.93 0.74 -4.88
C ASP A 104 -7.39 -0.27 -3.87
N PHE A 105 -6.81 0.22 -2.78
CA PHE A 105 -6.32 -0.61 -1.69
C PHE A 105 -7.31 -0.57 -0.53
N ILE A 106 -7.89 -1.72 -0.19
CA ILE A 106 -8.86 -1.91 0.88
C ILE A 106 -8.24 -2.77 1.96
N TRP A 107 -7.95 -2.19 3.11
CA TRP A 107 -7.46 -2.94 4.27
C TRP A 107 -8.50 -2.98 5.37
N ILE A 108 -8.90 -4.21 5.71
CA ILE A 108 -9.88 -4.49 6.75
C ILE A 108 -9.12 -5.04 7.95
N ASN A 109 -9.14 -4.29 9.03
CA ASN A 109 -8.42 -4.64 10.22
C ASN A 109 -9.32 -4.58 11.45
N ARG A 110 -9.03 -5.45 12.42
CA ARG A 110 -9.69 -5.46 13.73
C ARG A 110 -8.79 -4.87 14.80
N ASP A 111 -7.49 -5.12 14.74
CA ASP A 111 -6.53 -4.76 15.78
C ASP A 111 -5.42 -3.83 15.24
N GLN A 112 -5.22 -2.70 15.91
CA GLN A 112 -4.40 -1.59 15.43
C GLN A 112 -2.92 -1.74 15.84
N THR A 113 -2.66 -2.36 16.98
CA THR A 113 -1.34 -2.30 17.64
C THR A 113 -0.24 -3.01 16.86
N SER A 114 -0.57 -4.06 16.09
CA SER A 114 0.44 -4.86 15.39
C SER A 114 0.89 -4.27 14.05
N PHE A 115 0.25 -3.20 13.54
CA PHE A 115 0.45 -2.74 12.16
C PHE A 115 0.53 -1.21 12.02
N GLU A 116 0.93 -0.50 13.07
CA GLU A 116 1.11 0.95 13.07
C GLU A 116 2.07 1.41 11.97
N TRP A 117 3.20 0.70 11.83
CA TRP A 117 4.19 0.91 10.78
C TRP A 117 3.59 0.86 9.35
N PHE A 118 2.54 0.05 9.14
CA PHE A 118 1.91 -0.07 7.83
C PHE A 118 1.06 1.16 7.53
N VAL A 119 0.41 1.74 8.53
CA VAL A 119 -0.35 3.00 8.37
C VAL A 119 0.60 4.16 8.07
N GLU A 120 1.78 4.20 8.70
CA GLU A 120 2.82 5.19 8.38
C GLU A 120 3.29 5.05 6.92
N MET A 121 3.57 3.82 6.48
CA MET A 121 3.93 3.55 5.08
C MET A 121 2.82 3.99 4.10
N LEU A 122 1.55 3.69 4.38
CA LEU A 122 0.42 4.15 3.57
C LEU A 122 0.33 5.68 3.54
N SER A 123 0.63 6.34 4.65
CA SER A 123 0.66 7.80 4.74
C SER A 123 1.75 8.40 3.86
N ASP A 124 2.92 7.77 3.81
CA ASP A 124 4.00 8.19 2.93
C ASP A 124 3.67 7.98 1.45
N LEU A 125 3.02 6.86 1.09
CA LEU A 125 2.51 6.63 -0.27
C LEU A 125 1.48 7.70 -0.69
N ALA A 126 0.56 8.02 0.22
CA ALA A 126 -0.42 9.08 0.03
C ALA A 126 0.23 10.46 -0.22
N LYS A 127 1.26 10.80 0.56
CA LYS A 127 2.04 12.04 0.37
C LYS A 127 2.79 12.04 -0.95
N GLN A 128 3.38 10.91 -1.36
CA GLN A 128 4.07 10.82 -2.65
C GLN A 128 3.10 11.08 -3.81
N GLN A 129 1.90 10.49 -3.80
CA GLN A 129 0.89 10.75 -4.82
C GLN A 129 0.46 12.22 -4.87
N SER A 130 0.29 12.88 -3.72
CA SER A 130 -0.17 14.28 -3.69
C SER A 130 0.81 15.26 -4.33
N THR A 131 2.09 14.87 -4.44
CA THR A 131 3.11 15.68 -5.12
C THR A 131 3.07 15.60 -6.65
N ILE A 132 2.36 14.60 -7.20
CA ILE A 132 2.49 14.22 -8.62
C ILE A 132 1.13 14.17 -9.35
N SER A 133 0.04 13.85 -8.66
CA SER A 133 -1.31 13.80 -9.25
C SER A 133 -2.03 15.14 -9.16
N ILE A 134 -2.83 15.44 -10.19
CA ILE A 134 -3.88 16.47 -10.11
C ILE A 134 -4.96 15.95 -9.14
N LYS A 135 -5.49 16.82 -8.27
CA LYS A 135 -6.42 16.46 -7.18
C LYS A 135 -7.58 15.54 -7.60
N ASP A 136 -8.07 15.66 -8.83
CA ASP A 136 -9.26 14.94 -9.32
C ASP A 136 -8.94 13.65 -10.11
N ASP A 137 -7.67 13.33 -10.37
CA ASP A 137 -7.26 12.09 -11.05
C ASP A 137 -6.25 11.33 -10.19
N ARG A 138 -6.72 10.79 -9.06
CA ARG A 138 -5.90 9.97 -8.16
C ARG A 138 -5.68 8.59 -8.78
N PHE A 139 -4.42 8.20 -8.95
CA PHE A 139 -4.03 6.87 -9.40
C PHE A 139 -4.26 5.78 -8.34
N PHE A 140 -4.24 6.16 -7.07
CA PHE A 140 -4.17 5.26 -5.92
C PHE A 140 -5.15 5.74 -4.82
N ASP A 141 -6.17 4.94 -4.52
CA ASP A 141 -7.11 5.21 -3.42
C ASP A 141 -6.88 4.21 -2.27
N ILE A 142 -6.85 4.71 -1.04
CA ILE A 142 -6.64 3.90 0.17
C ILE A 142 -7.91 3.93 1.01
N HIS A 143 -8.43 2.77 1.38
CA HIS A 143 -9.60 2.58 2.21
C HIS A 143 -9.26 1.71 3.42
N MET A 144 -9.41 2.29 4.61
CA MET A 144 -9.12 1.68 5.90
C MET A 144 -10.43 1.34 6.60
N TYR A 145 -10.74 0.06 6.76
CA TYR A 145 -11.91 -0.40 7.49
C TYR A 145 -11.51 -0.96 8.86
N VAL A 146 -12.04 -0.36 9.92
CA VAL A 146 -11.76 -0.83 11.28
C VAL A 146 -13.00 -1.44 11.91
N THR A 147 -12.90 -2.72 12.24
CA THR A 147 -14.04 -3.61 12.56
C THR A 147 -14.17 -3.98 14.04
N ASN A 148 -13.40 -3.34 14.94
CA ASN A 148 -13.50 -3.62 16.37
C ASN A 148 -14.78 -3.02 16.99
N LYS A 149 -15.27 -3.59 18.10
CA LYS A 149 -16.54 -3.19 18.75
C LYS A 149 -16.58 -1.73 19.21
N ASP A 150 -15.43 -1.11 19.44
CA ASP A 150 -15.30 0.31 19.74
C ASP A 150 -15.42 1.19 18.49
N GLY A 151 -15.23 0.65 17.29
CA GLY A 151 -15.53 1.35 16.03
C GLY A 151 -17.02 1.30 15.65
N GLU A 152 -17.73 0.22 16.02
CA GLU A 152 -19.16 0.02 15.68
C GLU A 152 -20.12 0.82 16.58
N LYS A 153 -19.71 1.25 17.77
CA LYS A 153 -20.56 1.97 18.74
C LYS A 153 -20.51 3.49 18.63
N SER A 154 -19.66 4.03 17.76
CA SER A 154 -19.49 5.47 17.60
C SER A 154 -20.37 5.96 16.44
N THR A 155 -21.42 6.73 16.77
CA THR A 155 -22.19 7.51 15.79
C THR A 155 -21.44 8.77 15.35
N ASP A 156 -20.38 9.14 16.08
CA ASP A 156 -19.43 10.18 15.72
C ASP A 156 -18.07 9.55 15.43
N PRO A 157 -17.66 9.45 14.15
CA PRO A 157 -16.33 9.00 13.74
C PRO A 157 -15.18 9.76 14.43
N ASN A 158 -15.42 10.98 14.94
CA ASN A 158 -14.39 11.85 15.49
C ASN A 158 -13.99 11.52 16.93
N GLN A 159 -14.85 10.91 17.77
CA GLN A 159 -14.63 10.90 19.23
C GLN A 159 -13.97 9.65 19.83
N GLN A 160 -14.00 8.48 19.17
CA GLN A 160 -13.62 7.24 19.87
C GLN A 160 -12.15 6.82 19.71
N TRP A 161 -11.43 7.39 18.76
CA TRP A 161 -10.03 7.04 18.45
C TRP A 161 -8.99 8.00 19.03
N THR A 162 -9.45 9.07 19.69
CA THR A 162 -8.62 10.18 20.17
C THR A 162 -7.97 9.94 21.53
N LYS A 163 -8.31 8.86 22.25
CA LYS A 163 -7.59 8.49 23.49
C LYS A 163 -6.39 7.61 23.16
N GLY A 164 -5.35 8.22 22.57
CA GLY A 164 -3.98 7.71 22.63
C GLY A 164 -3.33 7.17 21.35
N SER A 165 -4.01 7.16 20.20
CA SER A 165 -3.38 6.73 18.94
C SER A 165 -2.94 7.94 18.10
N SER A 166 -1.64 8.25 18.10
CA SER A 166 -0.99 9.29 17.29
C SER A 166 -0.92 8.96 15.79
N ILE A 167 -1.47 7.81 15.38
CA ILE A 167 -1.18 7.14 14.09
C ILE A 167 -2.18 7.57 13.01
N ILE A 168 -3.35 8.04 13.41
CA ILE A 168 -4.36 8.54 12.47
C ILE A 168 -4.13 10.03 12.25
N ASP A 169 -3.28 10.35 11.27
CA ASP A 169 -3.23 11.70 10.73
C ASP A 169 -4.48 11.94 9.87
N ARG A 170 -5.54 12.45 10.50
CA ARG A 170 -6.80 12.80 9.84
C ARG A 170 -6.69 14.03 8.93
N SER A 171 -5.57 14.76 8.97
CA SER A 171 -5.30 15.80 7.97
C SER A 171 -4.96 15.20 6.61
N ASN A 172 -4.57 13.91 6.58
CA ASN A 172 -4.30 13.18 5.36
C ASN A 172 -5.60 12.70 4.69
N ASN A 173 -6.23 13.59 3.93
CA ASN A 173 -7.43 13.32 3.13
C ASN A 173 -7.23 12.27 1.99
N MET A 174 -6.03 11.69 1.87
CA MET A 174 -5.74 10.62 0.91
C MET A 174 -6.05 9.22 1.45
N ILE A 175 -6.21 9.05 2.77
CA ILE A 175 -6.62 7.79 3.39
C ILE A 175 -8.08 7.91 3.83
N ASN A 176 -8.95 7.10 3.25
CA ASN A 176 -10.37 7.06 3.59
C ASN A 176 -10.56 6.11 4.78
N TRP A 177 -10.89 6.66 5.95
CA TRP A 177 -11.15 5.88 7.16
C TRP A 177 -12.63 5.53 7.28
N HIS A 178 -12.92 4.25 7.50
CA HIS A 178 -14.24 3.67 7.66
C HIS A 178 -14.30 2.86 8.95
N PHE A 179 -15.39 3.02 9.71
CA PHE A 179 -15.64 2.26 10.92
C PHE A 179 -16.75 1.24 10.67
N GLY A 180 -16.54 0.01 11.13
CA GLY A 180 -17.38 -1.12 10.81
C GLY A 180 -16.89 -1.91 9.59
N ARG A 181 -17.71 -2.86 9.16
CA ARG A 181 -17.41 -3.74 8.03
C ARG A 181 -17.68 -3.04 6.70
N PRO A 182 -16.92 -3.35 5.64
CA PRO A 182 -17.19 -2.81 4.32
C PRO A 182 -18.56 -3.26 3.80
N GLU A 183 -19.35 -2.31 3.32
CA GLU A 183 -20.57 -2.60 2.57
C GLU A 183 -20.21 -2.84 1.11
N TRP A 184 -20.08 -4.12 0.75
CA TRP A 184 -19.48 -4.50 -0.52
C TRP A 184 -20.29 -4.01 -1.70
N ASP A 185 -21.62 -4.12 -1.67
CA ASP A 185 -22.44 -3.72 -2.82
C ASP A 185 -22.20 -2.25 -3.20
N THR A 186 -22.05 -1.36 -2.21
CA THR A 186 -21.66 0.04 -2.44
C THR A 186 -20.24 0.17 -2.98
N ILE A 187 -19.28 -0.59 -2.44
CA ILE A 187 -17.88 -0.57 -2.91
C ILE A 187 -17.78 -1.02 -4.37
N PHE A 188 -18.43 -2.13 -4.73
CA PHE A 188 -18.48 -2.66 -6.09
C PHE A 188 -19.08 -1.64 -7.06
N GLN A 189 -20.18 -0.98 -6.67
CA GLN A 189 -20.78 0.11 -7.46
C GLN A 189 -19.83 1.30 -7.64
N ASN A 190 -19.18 1.76 -6.57
CA ASN A 190 -18.25 2.88 -6.62
C ASN A 190 -17.06 2.56 -7.53
N ILE A 191 -16.45 1.37 -7.38
CA ILE A 191 -15.34 0.90 -8.24
C ILE A 191 -15.76 0.89 -9.71
N ARG A 192 -16.96 0.40 -10.02
CA ARG A 192 -17.50 0.41 -11.39
C ARG A 192 -17.63 1.84 -11.95
N GLN A 193 -18.09 2.79 -11.13
CA GLN A 193 -18.28 4.18 -11.55
C GLN A 193 -16.97 4.89 -11.87
N GLN A 194 -15.83 4.44 -11.32
CA GLN A 194 -14.52 5.01 -11.65
C GLN A 194 -14.13 4.79 -13.12
N LYS A 195 -14.70 3.79 -13.81
CA LYS A 195 -14.53 3.49 -15.25
C LYS A 195 -13.05 3.40 -15.68
N ARG A 196 -12.22 2.69 -14.91
CA ARG A 196 -10.76 2.56 -15.16
C ARG A 196 -10.34 1.31 -15.93
N GLY A 197 -11.30 0.67 -16.62
CA GLY A 197 -11.06 -0.52 -17.43
C GLY A 197 -11.48 -1.80 -16.72
N LYS A 198 -10.88 -2.93 -17.12
CA LYS A 198 -11.17 -4.24 -16.55
C LYS A 198 -10.70 -4.33 -15.09
N VAL A 199 -11.66 -4.55 -14.19
CA VAL A 199 -11.42 -4.61 -12.74
C VAL A 199 -10.99 -6.02 -12.33
N THR A 200 -9.88 -6.10 -11.59
CA THR A 200 -9.37 -7.34 -11.01
C THR A 200 -9.16 -7.17 -9.50
N PHE A 201 -9.84 -7.99 -8.72
CA PHE A 201 -9.69 -8.09 -7.27
C PHE A 201 -8.59 -9.08 -6.92
N PHE A 202 -7.67 -8.64 -6.06
CA PHE A 202 -6.58 -9.44 -5.51
C PHE A 202 -6.77 -9.53 -4.00
N TYR A 203 -7.00 -10.73 -3.48
CA TYR A 203 -7.34 -10.93 -2.08
C TYR A 203 -6.24 -11.68 -1.33
N CYS A 204 -5.78 -11.12 -0.21
CA CYS A 204 -4.95 -11.81 0.77
C CYS A 204 -5.54 -11.70 2.18
N GLY A 205 -5.80 -12.84 2.82
CA GLY A 205 -6.42 -12.84 4.14
C GLY A 205 -7.09 -14.14 4.53
N ARG A 206 -8.02 -14.05 5.49
CA ARG A 206 -8.73 -15.20 6.06
C ARG A 206 -9.50 -15.99 4.99
N PRO A 207 -9.37 -17.34 4.95
CA PRO A 207 -10.05 -18.17 3.96
C PRO A 207 -11.57 -17.97 3.90
N ASP A 208 -12.21 -17.82 5.06
CA ASP A 208 -13.68 -17.69 5.19
C ASP A 208 -14.24 -16.53 4.37
N PHE A 209 -13.50 -15.43 4.29
CA PHE A 209 -13.93 -14.23 3.58
C PHE A 209 -13.65 -14.31 2.06
N SER A 210 -12.66 -15.13 1.65
CA SER A 210 -12.29 -15.27 0.23
C SER A 210 -13.41 -15.85 -0.64
N GLY A 211 -14.23 -16.77 -0.11
CA GLY A 211 -15.35 -17.36 -0.84
C GLY A 211 -16.46 -16.35 -1.12
N TYR A 212 -16.85 -15.59 -0.09
CA TYR A 212 -17.83 -14.52 -0.20
C TYR A 212 -17.39 -13.45 -1.21
N LEU A 213 -16.14 -12.97 -1.11
CA LEU A 213 -15.65 -11.93 -2.01
C LEU A 213 -15.58 -12.43 -3.47
N ARG A 214 -15.16 -13.68 -3.70
CA ARG A 214 -15.18 -14.31 -5.03
C ARG A 214 -16.58 -14.33 -5.64
N GLN A 215 -17.59 -14.72 -4.85
CA GLN A 215 -18.98 -14.73 -5.30
C GLN A 215 -19.43 -13.32 -5.69
N LYS A 216 -19.19 -12.33 -4.83
CA LYS A 216 -19.54 -10.93 -5.10
C LYS A 216 -18.85 -10.37 -6.35
N CYS A 217 -17.58 -10.72 -6.59
CA CYS A 217 -16.90 -10.37 -7.84
C CYS A 217 -17.58 -11.01 -9.06
N SER A 218 -17.96 -12.28 -8.97
CA SER A 218 -18.66 -12.97 -10.06
C SER A 218 -20.02 -12.33 -10.38
N GLU A 219 -20.79 -11.94 -9.35
CA GLU A 219 -22.07 -11.24 -9.52
C GLU A 219 -21.92 -9.87 -10.20
N ASN A 220 -20.74 -9.25 -10.09
CA ASN A 220 -20.43 -7.93 -10.64
C ASN A 220 -19.55 -7.96 -11.90
N ASP A 221 -19.32 -9.14 -12.49
CA ASP A 221 -18.46 -9.33 -13.67
C ASP A 221 -17.02 -8.80 -13.46
N PHE A 222 -16.50 -8.97 -12.25
CA PHE A 222 -15.12 -8.63 -11.90
C PHE A 222 -14.27 -9.88 -11.78
N VAL A 223 -13.00 -9.77 -12.19
CA VAL A 223 -12.05 -10.89 -12.05
C VAL A 223 -11.61 -10.99 -10.61
N PHE A 224 -11.61 -12.19 -10.04
CA PHE A 224 -11.13 -12.45 -8.68
C PHE A 224 -9.91 -13.36 -8.69
N LYS A 225 -8.83 -12.91 -8.04
CA LYS A 225 -7.61 -13.68 -7.80
C LYS A 225 -7.35 -13.74 -6.30
N LYS A 226 -7.21 -14.96 -5.79
CA LYS A 226 -6.75 -15.20 -4.41
C LYS A 226 -5.23 -15.29 -4.46
N GLU A 227 -4.58 -14.39 -3.75
CA GLU A 227 -3.13 -14.37 -3.68
C GLU A 227 -2.67 -15.23 -2.50
N VAL A 228 -1.71 -16.11 -2.77
CA VAL A 228 -1.00 -16.87 -1.75
C VAL A 228 0.43 -16.34 -1.80
N PHE A 229 0.77 -15.53 -0.81
CA PHE A 229 2.09 -14.94 -0.63
C PHE A 229 2.88 -15.71 0.42
#